data_AF-A0A920SJW8-F1
#
_entry.id   AF-A0A920SJW8-F1
#
_cell.length_a   1.000
_cell.length_b   1.000
_cell.length_c   1.000
_cell.angle_alpha   90.00
_cell.angle_beta   90.00
_cell.angle_gamma   90.00
#
_symmetry.space_group_name_H-M   'P 1'
#
loop_
_entity.id
_entity.type
_entity.pdbx_description
1 polymer ?
#
loop_
_entity_poly.entity_id
_entity_poly.type
_entity_poly.pdbx_seq_one_letter_code
_entity_poly.pdbx_strand_id
1 'polypeptide(L)' 'MYGETCPQYLFLTAEDLDRSGMDGALYCCSPPPRDEQAQSAVWQGLQNKTFQVFSSDHAPYRLDETGKLAGGAQSPVP' A
#
# COMPACT_ATOMS: atom_id res chain seq x y z
N MET A 1 -7.05 -23.48 4.24
CA MET A 1 -6.90 -22.19 3.53
C MET A 1 -5.72 -21.47 4.14
N TYR A 2 -4.92 -20.77 3.33
CA TYR A 2 -3.77 -19.99 3.78
C TYR A 2 -3.97 -18.52 3.40
N GLY A 3 -3.35 -17.61 4.15
CA GLY A 3 -3.40 -16.17 3.96
C GLY A 3 -2.04 -15.51 4.13
N GLU A 4 -1.82 -14.45 3.38
CA GLU A 4 -0.62 -13.62 3.41
C GLU A 4 -1.04 -12.15 3.63
N THR A 5 -0.19 -11.39 4.29
CA THR A 5 -0.36 -9.93 4.45
C THR A 5 0.99 -9.23 4.45
N CYS A 6 0.97 -7.91 4.25
CA CYS A 6 2.15 -7.09 4.04
C CYS A 6 2.23 -5.89 5.02
N PRO A 7 3.43 -5.36 5.31
CA PRO A 7 3.62 -4.19 6.18
C PRO A 7 2.76 -2.98 5.80
N GLN A 8 2.57 -2.70 4.51
CA GLN A 8 1.78 -1.56 4.04
C GLN A 8 0.34 -1.60 4.57
N TYR A 9 -0.24 -2.78 4.82
CA TYR A 9 -1.59 -2.92 5.37
C TYR A 9 -1.64 -2.78 6.90
N LEU A 10 -0.48 -2.63 7.55
CA LEU A 10 -0.35 -2.43 9.00
C LEU A 10 0.01 -0.99 9.36
N PHE A 11 0.63 -0.24 8.44
CA PHE A 11 1.27 1.04 8.74
C PHE A 11 0.88 2.19 7.81
N LEU A 12 0.32 1.91 6.63
CA LEU A 12 -0.19 2.94 5.73
C LEU A 12 -1.71 2.98 5.79
N THR A 13 -2.28 4.17 5.60
CA THR A 13 -3.72 4.37 5.43
C THR A 13 -4.04 4.93 4.05
N ALA A 14 -5.33 4.96 3.71
CA ALA A 14 -5.81 5.64 2.51
C ALA A 14 -5.39 7.12 2.46
N GLU A 15 -5.17 7.77 3.62
CA GLU A 15 -4.71 9.16 3.69
C GLU A 15 -3.28 9.33 3.13
N ASP A 16 -2.45 8.29 3.15
CA ASP A 16 -1.11 8.33 2.55
C ASP A 16 -1.17 8.45 1.02
N LEU A 17 -2.28 8.01 0.40
CA LEU A 17 -2.52 8.18 -1.03
C LEU A 17 -2.91 9.63 -1.38
N ASP A 18 -3.49 10.36 -0.43
CA ASP A 18 -4.00 11.74 -0.59
C ASP A 18 -2.96 12.82 -0.25
N ARG A 19 -1.68 12.43 -0.10
CA ARG A 19 -0.59 13.37 0.16
C ARG A 19 -0.43 14.37 -1.00
N SER A 20 0.00 15.59 -0.65
CA SER A 20 0.08 16.71 -1.59
C SER A 20 0.96 16.44 -2.81
N GLY A 21 0.58 17.01 -3.95
CA GLY A 21 1.34 16.88 -5.19
C GLY A 21 1.28 15.44 -5.73
N MET A 22 2.44 14.86 -6.04
CA MET A 22 2.55 13.48 -6.53
C MET A 22 3.13 12.51 -5.48
N ASP A 23 3.29 12.95 -4.23
CA ASP A 23 3.89 12.12 -3.19
C ASP A 23 3.03 10.89 -2.84
N GLY A 24 1.70 10.98 -3.01
CA GLY A 24 0.78 9.85 -2.87
C GLY A 24 1.14 8.67 -3.80
N ALA A 25 1.80 8.93 -4.93
CA ALA A 25 2.22 7.90 -5.88
C ALA A 25 3.25 6.91 -5.31
N LEU A 26 3.98 7.32 -4.27
CA LEU A 26 4.92 6.45 -3.55
C LEU A 26 4.21 5.33 -2.79
N TYR A 27 2.97 5.57 -2.37
CA TYR A 27 2.20 4.67 -1.51
C TYR A 27 1.17 3.85 -2.30
N CYS A 28 1.04 4.09 -3.61
CA CYS A 28 0.09 3.35 -4.44
C CYS A 28 0.55 1.91 -4.71
N CYS A 29 -0.26 0.96 -4.25
CA CYS A 29 -0.16 -0.48 -4.50
C CYS A 29 -1.56 -1.10 -4.66
N SER A 30 -1.62 -2.35 -5.11
CA SER A 30 -2.87 -3.10 -5.31
C SER A 30 -2.80 -4.45 -4.57
N PRO A 31 -3.70 -4.73 -3.60
CA PRO A 31 -4.77 -3.83 -3.11
C PRO A 31 -4.23 -2.58 -2.39
N PRO A 32 -4.98 -1.46 -2.38
CA PRO A 32 -4.50 -0.21 -1.76
C PRO A 32 -4.59 -0.25 -0.22
N PRO A 33 -3.80 0.58 0.47
CA PRO A 33 -3.97 0.84 1.90
C PRO A 33 -5.41 1.24 2.25
N ARG A 34 -5.84 0.87 3.46
CA ARG A 34 -7.22 1.04 3.94
C ARG A 34 -7.24 1.99 5.15
N ASP A 35 -8.22 1.89 6.03
CA ASP A 35 -8.28 2.67 7.27
C ASP A 35 -7.59 1.96 8.45
N GLU A 36 -7.48 2.65 9.58
CA GLU A 36 -6.90 2.10 10.82
C GLU A 36 -7.73 0.92 11.39
N GLN A 37 -9.03 0.86 11.08
CA GLN A 37 -9.88 -0.26 11.47
C GLN A 37 -9.45 -1.53 10.74
N ALA A 38 -9.16 -1.43 9.44
CA ALA A 38 -8.58 -2.52 8.67
C ALA A 38 -7.20 -2.92 9.20
N GLN A 39 -6.33 -1.97 9.57
CA GLN A 39 -5.02 -2.29 10.16
C GLN A 39 -5.17 -3.14 11.44
N SER A 40 -6.11 -2.76 12.31
CA SER A 40 -6.40 -3.51 13.54
C SER A 40 -6.86 -4.94 13.23
N ALA A 41 -7.69 -5.12 12.20
CA ALA A 41 -8.11 -6.45 11.75
C ALA A 41 -6.93 -7.26 11.17
N VAL A 42 -6.00 -6.62 10.46
CA VAL A 42 -4.80 -7.29 9.93
C VAL A 42 -3.88 -7.75 11.07
N TRP A 43 -3.66 -6.90 12.08
CA TRP A 43 -2.92 -7.25 13.29
C TRP A 43 -3.55 -8.45 14.02
N GLN A 44 -4.87 -8.43 14.20
CA GLN A 44 -5.59 -9.56 14.79
C GLN A 44 -5.43 -10.81 13.92
N GLY A 45 -5.45 -10.67 12.60
CA GLY A 45 -5.23 -11.75 11.64
C GLY A 45 -3.85 -12.41 11.75
N LEU A 46 -2.80 -11.65 12.07
CA LEU A 46 -1.48 -12.19 12.37
C LEU A 46 -1.47 -12.93 13.72
N GLN A 47 -2.06 -12.34 14.76
CA GLN A 47 -2.10 -12.93 16.11
C GLN A 47 -2.90 -14.23 16.16
N ASN A 48 -4.03 -14.28 15.47
CA ASN A 48 -4.92 -15.44 15.44
C ASN A 48 -4.57 -16.46 14.34
N LYS A 49 -3.46 -16.24 13.62
CA LYS A 49 -2.97 -17.09 12.52
C LYS A 49 -3.93 -17.20 11.33
N THR A 50 -4.77 -16.20 11.07
CA THR A 50 -5.48 -16.04 9.78
C THR A 50 -4.48 -15.82 8.65
N PHE A 51 -3.43 -15.03 8.91
CA PHE A 51 -2.27 -14.91 8.03
C PHE A 51 -1.13 -15.78 8.55
N GLN A 52 -0.55 -16.60 7.68
CA GLN A 52 0.60 -17.45 8.01
C GLN A 52 1.88 -16.94 7.37
N VAL A 53 1.75 -16.09 6.34
CA VAL A 53 2.86 -15.47 5.64
C VAL A 53 2.79 -13.96 5.85
N PHE A 54 3.93 -13.37 6.15
CA PHE A 54 4.13 -11.92 6.22
C PHE A 54 5.24 -11.56 5.24
N SER A 55 4.90 -10.87 4.14
CA SER A 55 5.83 -10.53 3.07
C SER A 55 5.78 -9.04 2.71
N SER A 56 6.60 -8.57 1.77
CA SER A 56 6.66 -7.15 1.43
C SER A 56 5.85 -6.74 0.20
N ASP A 57 5.49 -7.69 -0.67
CA ASP A 57 4.98 -7.41 -2.02
C ASP A 57 5.83 -6.35 -2.77
N HIS A 58 7.14 -6.56 -2.80
CA HIS A 58 8.10 -5.57 -3.29
C HIS A 58 8.00 -5.37 -4.81
N ALA A 59 7.43 -4.24 -5.23
CA ALA A 59 7.29 -3.81 -6.63
C ALA A 59 7.74 -2.35 -6.82
N PRO A 60 9.06 -2.07 -6.82
CA PRO A 60 9.57 -0.71 -6.85
C PRO A 60 9.46 -0.07 -8.24
N TYR A 61 9.09 1.21 -8.26
CA TYR A 61 9.12 2.06 -9.44
C TYR A 61 9.87 3.35 -9.13
N ARG A 62 10.49 3.94 -10.15
CA ARG A 62 11.12 5.26 -10.03
C ARG A 62 10.04 6.32 -9.82
N LEU A 63 10.27 7.28 -8.91
CA LEU A 63 9.44 8.48 -8.77
C LEU A 63 9.97 9.60 -9.68
N ASP A 64 9.99 9.33 -10.98
CA ASP A 64 10.33 10.30 -12.02
C ASP A 64 9.52 10.01 -13.29
N GLU A 65 9.76 10.81 -14.33
CA GLU A 65 9.09 10.71 -15.64
C GLU A 65 9.32 9.35 -16.34
N THR A 66 10.28 8.55 -15.88
CA THR A 66 10.54 7.20 -16.40
C THR A 66 9.81 6.11 -15.62
N GLY A 67 9.06 6.47 -14.57
CA GLY A 67 8.32 5.55 -13.72
C GLY A 67 6.92 6.08 -13.36
N LYS A 68 6.64 6.25 -12.07
CA LYS A 68 5.32 6.63 -11.55
C LYS A 68 4.79 7.96 -12.10
N LEU A 69 5.66 8.84 -12.62
CA LEU A 69 5.27 10.15 -13.18
C LEU A 69 5.25 10.18 -14.72
N ALA A 70 5.36 9.03 -15.39
CA ALA A 70 5.35 8.96 -16.86
C ALA A 70 4.08 9.53 -17.50
N GLY A 71 2.95 9.55 -16.78
CA GLY A 71 1.70 10.19 -17.20
C GLY A 71 1.66 11.71 -17.00
N GLY A 72 2.72 12.31 -16.44
CA GLY A 72 2.76 13.72 -16.06
C GLY A 72 2.07 14.04 -14.74
N ALA A 73 2.22 15.28 -14.26
CA ALA A 73 1.76 15.73 -12.94
C ALA A 73 0.23 15.79 -12.74
N GLN A 74 -0.56 15.54 -13.79
CA GLN A 74 -2.02 15.47 -13.74
C GLN A 74 -2.55 14.06 -13.98
N SER A 75 -1.67 13.09 -14.23
CA SER A 75 -2.11 11.70 -14.33
C SER A 75 -2.68 11.29 -12.98
N PRO A 76 -3.89 10.71 -12.93
CA PRO A 76 -4.30 10.01 -11.73
C PRO A 76 -3.21 9.00 -11.40
N VAL A 77 -2.84 8.94 -10.12
CA VAL A 77 -2.03 7.85 -9.61
C VAL A 77 -2.68 6.55 -10.07
N PRO A 78 -1.94 5.65 -10.75
CA PRO A 78 -2.52 4.43 -11.31
C PRO A 78 -3.16 3.56 -10.25
#